data_AF-A0A8B7EF40-F1
#
_entry.id   AF-A0A8B7EF40-F1
#
_cell.length_a   1.000
_cell.length_b   1.000
_cell.length_c   1.000
_cell.angle_alpha   90.00
_cell.angle_beta   90.00
_cell.angle_gamma   90.00
#
_symmetry.space_group_name_H-M   'P 1'
#
loop_
_entity.id
_entity.type
_entity.pdbx_description
1 polymer ?
#
loop_
_entity_poly.entity_id
_entity_poly.type
_entity_poly.pdbx_seq_one_letter_code
_entity_poly.pdbx_strand_id
1 'polypeptide(L)'
;MQQLLSQPQHEREKEVILLRRSVAEEERARAASDVLCHSLAKETHQLRRTLAATAHMCQHLAKCLGERQHAQGDVEEKSPDKPEHTGRDASVQNIIEELQEENRLLKQKVTHVEDLNAKWQRYDASRDEYVRGIHAQLRELQAPHEPELMRKEISRLNRQLEEKINDCAEVKRELAAVRTARDAALERAHLLEQQILAYKDDFMSERADRERAQSRIQELEEKVTSLLHQVSRRQDVREPDPCWIQTGSKTAKYLETDALELVVPGGCRPGPGSQQLELEPPAEGGHPSTAQRGQGDLQCPHCLRCFSDEQGEELLRHVAECCQ
;
A
#
# COMPACT_ATOMS: atom_id res chain seq x y z
N MET A 1 -0.88 12.68 -25.04
CA MET A 1 -1.54 13.40 -23.91
C MET A 1 -2.68 12.62 -23.24
N GLN A 2 -3.25 11.56 -23.85
CA GLN A 2 -4.44 10.89 -23.28
C GLN A 2 -4.13 9.78 -22.26
N GLN A 3 -2.90 9.26 -22.22
CA GLN A 3 -2.48 8.23 -21.25
C GLN A 3 -2.20 8.77 -19.84
N LEU A 4 -2.00 10.08 -19.70
CA LEU A 4 -1.75 10.71 -18.40
C LEU A 4 -3.03 10.87 -17.58
N LEU A 5 -4.23 10.66 -18.14
CA LEU A 5 -5.50 10.88 -17.45
C LEU A 5 -6.10 9.60 -16.85
N SER A 6 -5.68 8.42 -17.30
CA SER A 6 -6.17 7.11 -16.84
C SER A 6 -5.42 6.54 -15.63
N GLN A 7 -4.38 7.22 -15.17
CA GLN A 7 -3.54 6.74 -14.07
C GLN A 7 -4.15 7.09 -12.70
N PRO A 8 -4.21 6.16 -11.73
CA PRO A 8 -4.74 6.41 -10.38
C PRO A 8 -4.05 7.61 -9.73
N GLN A 9 -4.81 8.51 -9.08
CA GLN A 9 -4.26 9.72 -8.44
C GLN A 9 -3.05 9.43 -7.54
N HIS A 10 -3.09 8.30 -6.82
CA HIS A 10 -2.01 7.87 -5.94
C HIS A 10 -0.68 7.59 -6.67
N GLU A 11 -0.70 7.11 -7.92
CA GLU A 11 0.52 6.89 -8.69
C GLU A 11 1.15 8.20 -9.15
N ARG A 12 0.33 9.19 -9.53
CA ARG A 12 0.81 10.53 -9.86
C ARG A 12 1.40 11.23 -8.63
N GLU A 13 0.80 11.06 -7.46
CA GLU A 13 1.34 11.59 -6.22
C GLU A 13 2.70 10.99 -5.89
N LYS A 14 2.89 9.67 -6.08
CA LYS A 14 4.20 9.02 -5.93
C LYS A 14 5.22 9.57 -6.91
N GLU A 15 4.84 9.73 -8.17
CA GLU A 15 5.71 10.28 -9.21
C GLU A 15 6.11 11.73 -8.89
N VAL A 16 5.19 12.56 -8.43
CA VAL A 16 5.46 13.94 -7.99
C VAL A 16 6.43 13.96 -6.80
N ILE A 17 6.29 13.05 -5.83
CA ILE A 17 7.22 12.95 -4.69
C ILE A 17 8.63 12.57 -5.17
N LEU A 18 8.73 11.60 -6.08
CA LEU A 18 10.01 11.17 -6.66
C LEU A 18 10.66 12.30 -7.47
N LEU A 19 9.88 13.02 -8.29
CA LEU A 19 10.37 14.17 -9.05
C LEU A 19 10.83 15.31 -8.14
N ARG A 20 10.09 15.62 -7.07
CA ARG A 20 10.49 16.63 -6.08
C ARG A 20 11.80 16.24 -5.39
N ARG A 21 11.96 14.96 -5.06
CA ARG A 21 13.21 14.45 -4.46
C ARG A 21 14.39 14.57 -5.44
N SER A 22 14.18 14.16 -6.70
CA SER A 22 15.19 14.26 -7.76
C SER A 22 15.63 15.71 -7.99
N VAL A 23 14.67 16.63 -8.09
CA VAL A 23 14.96 18.08 -8.23
C VAL A 23 15.74 18.61 -7.03
N ALA A 24 15.34 18.26 -5.81
CA ALA A 24 16.06 18.70 -4.61
C ALA A 24 17.48 18.11 -4.51
N GLU A 25 17.71 16.90 -5.03
CA GLU A 25 19.04 16.29 -5.13
C GLU A 25 19.89 16.99 -6.19
N GLU A 26 19.30 17.34 -7.33
CA GLU A 26 19.99 18.05 -8.41
C GLU A 26 20.34 19.50 -8.02
N GLU A 27 19.44 20.20 -7.32
CA GLU A 27 19.72 21.52 -6.75
C GLU A 27 20.86 21.49 -5.73
N ARG A 28 20.90 20.46 -4.87
CA ARG A 28 22.01 20.25 -3.93
C ARG A 28 23.33 19.99 -4.64
N ALA A 29 23.32 19.17 -5.70
CA ALA A 29 24.50 18.90 -6.49
C ALA A 29 25.01 20.17 -7.21
N ARG A 30 24.09 20.97 -7.77
CA ARG A 30 24.43 22.26 -8.40
C ARG A 30 25.03 23.24 -7.39
N ALA A 31 24.41 23.39 -6.21
CA ALA A 31 24.95 24.26 -5.16
C ALA A 31 26.36 23.84 -4.70
N ALA A 32 26.60 22.53 -4.53
CA ALA A 32 27.94 22.02 -4.19
C ALA A 32 28.96 22.30 -5.31
N SER A 33 28.57 22.09 -6.57
CA SER A 33 29.40 22.41 -7.74
C SER A 33 29.74 23.90 -7.79
N ASP A 34 28.78 24.78 -7.52
CA ASP A 34 29.01 26.23 -7.52
C ASP A 34 30.00 26.65 -6.43
N VAL A 35 29.89 26.09 -5.23
CA VAL A 35 30.85 26.36 -4.14
C VAL A 35 32.26 25.90 -4.53
N LEU A 36 32.40 24.71 -5.13
CA LEU A 36 33.69 24.20 -5.61
C LEU A 36 34.28 25.09 -6.71
N CYS A 37 33.46 25.52 -7.68
CA CYS A 37 33.89 26.43 -8.74
C CYS A 37 34.39 27.76 -8.18
N HIS A 38 33.66 28.33 -7.21
CA HIS A 38 34.06 29.58 -6.56
C HIS A 38 35.34 29.42 -5.73
N SER A 39 35.52 28.29 -5.02
CA SER A 39 36.73 28.02 -4.25
C SER A 39 37.95 27.88 -5.17
N LEU A 40 37.82 27.09 -6.23
CA LEU A 40 38.89 26.88 -7.21
C LEU A 40 39.27 28.19 -7.92
N ALA A 41 38.30 29.03 -8.25
CA ALA A 41 38.55 30.35 -8.80
C ALA A 41 39.32 31.25 -7.81
N LYS A 42 38.93 31.27 -6.53
CA LYS A 42 39.64 32.02 -5.48
C LYS A 42 41.08 31.53 -5.30
N GLU A 43 41.30 30.23 -5.22
CA GLU A 43 42.64 29.63 -5.12
C GLU A 43 43.49 29.99 -6.33
N THR A 44 42.94 29.89 -7.53
CA THR A 44 43.63 30.27 -8.76
C THR A 44 44.03 31.76 -8.74
N HIS A 45 43.14 32.64 -8.29
CA HIS A 45 43.46 34.06 -8.12
C HIS A 45 44.55 34.30 -7.07
N GLN A 46 44.52 33.57 -5.95
CA GLN A 46 45.53 33.67 -4.91
C GLN A 46 46.91 33.19 -5.39
N LEU A 47 46.96 32.07 -6.13
CA LEU A 47 48.17 31.57 -6.74
C LEU A 47 48.73 32.55 -7.76
N ARG A 48 47.89 33.15 -8.62
CA ARG A 48 48.32 34.20 -9.55
C ARG A 48 48.90 35.42 -8.84
N ARG A 49 48.28 35.88 -7.75
CA ARG A 49 48.81 37.00 -6.95
C ARG A 49 50.15 36.65 -6.30
N THR A 50 50.26 35.45 -5.76
CA THR A 50 51.50 34.96 -5.12
C THR A 50 52.62 34.86 -6.16
N LEU A 51 52.34 34.26 -7.32
CA LEU A 51 53.29 34.16 -8.41
C LEU A 51 53.74 35.55 -8.89
N ALA A 52 52.81 36.49 -9.07
CA ALA A 52 53.15 37.87 -9.42
C ALA A 52 54.04 38.55 -8.37
N ALA A 53 53.74 38.39 -7.08
CA ALA A 53 54.57 38.93 -6.00
C ALA A 53 55.98 38.31 -5.99
N THR A 54 56.08 36.99 -6.18
CA THR A 54 57.38 36.31 -6.27
C THR A 54 58.17 36.75 -7.52
N ALA A 55 57.50 36.95 -8.65
CA ALA A 55 58.12 37.47 -9.87
C ALA A 55 58.66 38.90 -9.67
N HIS A 56 57.92 39.77 -9.00
CA HIS A 56 58.39 41.11 -8.64
C HIS A 56 59.60 41.07 -7.70
N MET A 57 59.61 40.18 -6.71
CA MET A 57 60.75 39.99 -5.81
C MET A 57 62.00 39.49 -6.57
N CYS A 58 61.84 38.52 -7.47
CA CYS A 58 62.92 38.05 -8.34
C CYS A 58 63.44 39.16 -9.26
N GLN A 59 62.57 39.99 -9.85
CA GLN A 59 62.97 41.15 -10.64
C GLN A 59 63.74 42.17 -9.80
N HIS A 60 63.30 42.44 -8.57
CA HIS A 60 63.99 43.34 -7.66
C HIS A 60 65.39 42.82 -7.29
N LEU A 61 65.50 41.53 -6.93
CA LEU A 61 66.79 40.90 -6.62
C LEU A 61 67.74 40.91 -7.83
N ALA A 62 67.23 40.65 -9.04
CA ALA A 62 68.03 40.73 -10.27
C ALA A 62 68.56 42.15 -10.50
N LYS A 63 67.74 43.19 -10.24
CA LYS A 63 68.16 44.59 -10.32
C LYS A 63 69.25 44.92 -9.29
N CYS A 64 69.07 44.55 -8.03
CA CYS A 64 70.06 44.78 -6.98
C CYS A 64 71.38 44.05 -7.24
N LEU A 65 71.34 42.84 -7.80
CA LEU A 65 72.54 42.09 -8.16
C LEU A 65 73.27 42.73 -9.36
N GLY A 66 72.55 43.27 -10.34
CA GLY A 66 73.16 44.04 -11.44
C GLY A 66 73.85 45.32 -10.94
N GLU A 67 73.20 46.06 -10.04
CA GLU A 67 73.77 47.27 -9.41
C GLU A 67 75.01 46.94 -8.56
N ARG A 68 74.99 45.81 -7.83
CA ARG A 68 76.13 45.36 -7.02
C ARG A 68 77.32 44.88 -7.85
N GLN A 69 77.08 44.21 -8.97
CA GLN A 69 78.15 43.79 -9.89
C GLN A 69 78.81 44.97 -10.61
N HIS A 70 78.07 46.06 -10.86
CA HIS A 70 78.65 47.31 -11.34
C HIS A 70 79.49 48.05 -10.28
N ALA A 71 79.18 47.88 -8.98
CA ALA A 71 79.91 48.50 -7.87
C ALA A 71 81.15 47.70 -7.39
N GLN A 72 81.21 46.39 -7.64
CA GLN A 72 82.28 45.50 -7.15
C GLN A 72 83.44 45.30 -8.13
N GLY A 73 83.38 45.92 -9.33
CA GLY A 73 84.45 45.84 -10.32
C GLY A 73 85.74 46.61 -9.99
N ASP A 74 85.77 47.38 -8.88
CA ASP A 74 86.82 48.41 -8.68
C ASP A 74 87.71 48.24 -7.44
N VAL A 75 87.51 47.25 -6.56
CA VAL A 75 88.31 47.14 -5.32
C VAL A 75 88.43 45.69 -4.81
N GLU A 76 89.50 44.97 -5.17
CA GLU A 76 90.01 43.86 -4.34
C GLU A 76 91.48 43.49 -4.67
N GLU A 77 92.45 44.13 -4.00
CA GLU A 77 93.83 43.64 -3.93
C GLU A 77 94.39 43.68 -2.49
N LYS A 78 94.92 42.52 -2.07
CA LYS A 78 96.01 42.25 -1.10
C LYS A 78 95.75 42.29 0.42
N SER A 79 95.75 41.09 1.01
CA SER A 79 96.26 40.80 2.36
C SER A 79 97.80 40.82 2.41
N PRO A 80 98.40 41.12 3.58
CA PRO A 80 99.61 40.40 3.98
C PRO A 80 99.69 40.00 5.46
N ASP A 81 100.71 39.17 5.72
CA ASP A 81 100.95 38.21 6.79
C ASP A 81 101.35 38.70 8.21
N LYS A 82 101.35 37.73 9.15
CA LYS A 82 101.75 37.74 10.59
C LYS A 82 103.24 38.06 10.86
N PRO A 83 103.64 38.44 12.11
CA PRO A 83 104.43 37.50 12.95
C PRO A 83 104.36 37.60 14.51
N GLU A 84 104.71 36.47 15.16
CA GLU A 84 105.51 36.23 16.40
C GLU A 84 105.12 36.64 17.86
N HIS A 85 104.66 35.63 18.61
CA HIS A 85 105.09 35.10 19.92
C HIS A 85 105.32 35.92 21.21
N THR A 86 105.07 37.23 21.24
CA THR A 86 104.59 37.91 22.48
C THR A 86 103.15 38.40 22.36
N GLY A 87 102.63 38.41 21.13
CA GLY A 87 101.21 38.56 20.85
C GLY A 87 100.39 37.29 21.08
N ARG A 88 100.98 36.13 21.41
CA ARG A 88 100.22 34.88 21.61
C ARG A 88 99.39 34.92 22.88
N ASP A 89 99.93 35.41 23.98
CA ASP A 89 99.21 35.47 25.26
C ASP A 89 98.19 36.61 25.28
N ALA A 90 98.51 37.77 24.68
CA ALA A 90 97.53 38.82 24.44
C ALA A 90 96.43 38.39 23.44
N SER A 91 96.79 37.62 22.41
CA SER A 91 95.82 37.02 21.48
C SER A 91 94.95 35.97 22.13
N VAL A 92 95.50 35.13 23.01
CA VAL A 92 94.74 34.15 23.80
C VAL A 92 93.81 34.87 24.78
N GLN A 93 94.26 35.95 25.42
CA GLN A 93 93.43 36.76 26.30
C GLN A 93 92.28 37.45 25.55
N ASN A 94 92.53 38.01 24.36
CA ASN A 94 91.48 38.57 23.50
C ASN A 94 90.47 37.49 23.09
N ILE A 95 90.92 36.28 22.73
CA ILE A 95 90.05 35.15 22.40
C ILE A 95 89.20 34.74 23.62
N ILE A 96 89.77 34.77 24.84
CA ILE A 96 89.02 34.47 26.06
C ILE A 96 87.94 35.53 26.31
N GLU A 97 88.25 36.81 26.10
CA GLU A 97 87.27 37.91 26.24
C GLU A 97 86.17 37.82 25.19
N GLU A 98 86.51 37.51 23.94
CA GLU A 98 85.54 37.24 22.86
C GLU A 98 84.64 36.06 23.21
N LEU A 99 85.19 34.93 23.67
CA LEU A 99 84.42 33.77 24.09
C LEU A 99 83.55 34.05 25.32
N GLN A 100 84.00 34.91 26.24
CA GLN A 100 83.19 35.33 27.39
C GLN A 100 82.00 36.18 26.96
N GLU A 101 82.21 37.11 26.02
CA GLU A 101 81.14 37.93 25.45
C GLU A 101 80.16 37.10 24.61
N GLU A 102 80.67 36.16 23.81
CA GLU A 102 79.84 35.19 23.09
C GLU A 102 79.05 34.31 24.07
N ASN A 103 79.65 33.85 25.17
CA ASN A 103 78.95 33.09 26.19
C ASN A 103 77.86 33.93 26.87
N ARG A 104 78.11 35.22 27.09
CA ARG A 104 77.11 36.16 27.59
C ARG A 104 75.96 36.33 26.60
N LEU A 105 76.26 36.50 25.31
CA LEU A 105 75.26 36.64 24.26
C LEU A 105 74.44 35.35 24.07
N LEU A 106 75.08 34.17 24.15
CA LEU A 106 74.41 32.88 24.09
C LEU A 106 73.46 32.71 25.27
N LYS A 107 73.87 33.08 26.49
CA LYS A 107 72.99 33.09 27.66
C LYS A 107 71.77 33.99 27.45
N GLN A 108 71.95 35.20 26.90
CA GLN A 108 70.84 36.09 26.57
C GLN A 108 69.90 35.49 25.51
N LYS A 109 70.45 34.85 24.47
CA LYS A 109 69.66 34.14 23.44
C LYS A 109 68.87 32.97 24.03
N VAL A 110 69.48 32.20 24.94
CA VAL A 110 68.80 31.10 25.64
C VAL A 110 67.63 31.64 26.45
N THR A 111 67.83 32.67 27.27
CA THR A 111 66.73 33.28 28.04
C THR A 111 65.61 33.82 27.13
N HIS A 112 65.97 34.38 25.97
CA HIS A 112 64.98 34.87 25.01
C HIS A 112 64.15 33.74 24.39
N VAL A 113 64.77 32.61 24.05
CA VAL A 113 64.06 31.43 23.52
C VAL A 113 63.20 30.78 24.60
N GLU A 114 63.68 30.72 25.85
CA GLU A 114 62.90 30.24 26.99
C GLU A 114 61.63 31.09 27.21
N ASP A 115 61.75 32.42 27.14
CA ASP A 115 60.62 33.34 27.21
C ASP A 115 59.61 33.14 26.07
N LEU A 116 60.10 32.95 24.84
CA LEU A 116 59.25 32.65 23.69
C LEU A 116 58.53 31.30 23.85
N ASN A 117 59.25 30.28 24.33
CA ASN A 117 58.67 28.96 24.59
C ASN A 117 57.58 29.04 25.68
N ALA A 118 57.83 29.77 26.77
CA ALA A 118 56.83 29.98 27.82
C ALA A 118 55.58 30.72 27.31
N LYS A 119 55.72 31.66 26.36
CA LYS A 119 54.59 32.32 25.69
C LYS A 119 53.83 31.36 24.78
N TRP A 120 54.55 30.53 24.02
CA TRP A 120 53.95 29.55 23.12
C TRP A 120 53.17 28.47 23.89
N GLN A 121 53.73 27.97 24.99
CA GLN A 121 53.03 27.02 25.88
C GLN A 121 51.74 27.61 26.46
N ARG A 122 51.74 28.89 26.86
CA ARG A 122 50.52 29.59 27.32
C ARG A 122 49.47 29.71 26.22
N TYR A 123 49.90 30.04 25.00
CA TYR A 123 48.99 30.09 23.85
C TYR A 123 48.41 28.72 23.53
N ASP A 124 49.24 27.67 23.52
CA ASP A 124 48.82 26.30 23.24
C ASP A 124 47.80 25.81 24.28
N ALA A 125 48.07 26.05 25.57
CA ALA A 125 47.14 25.75 26.65
C ALA A 125 45.80 26.49 26.51
N SER A 126 45.84 27.80 26.21
CA SER A 126 44.63 28.60 26.01
C SER A 126 43.84 28.17 24.77
N ARG A 127 44.52 27.82 23.67
CA ARG A 127 43.89 27.25 22.48
C ARG A 127 43.19 25.95 22.82
N ASP A 128 43.85 25.06 23.56
CA ASP A 128 43.28 23.78 23.92
C ASP A 128 42.07 23.94 24.85
N GLU A 129 42.09 24.90 25.78
CA GLU A 129 40.92 25.27 26.59
C GLU A 129 39.75 25.77 25.73
N TYR A 130 40.03 26.66 24.77
CA TYR A 130 39.03 27.18 23.84
C TYR A 130 38.41 26.05 22.99
N VAL A 131 39.25 25.18 22.44
CA VAL A 131 38.81 24.01 21.67
C VAL A 131 37.98 23.09 22.54
N ARG A 132 38.40 22.79 23.78
CA ARG A 132 37.60 21.99 24.72
C ARG A 132 36.25 22.65 25.02
N GLY A 133 36.21 23.98 25.18
CA GLY A 133 34.98 24.75 25.37
C GLY A 133 34.01 24.60 24.21
N ILE A 134 34.48 24.72 22.97
CA ILE A 134 33.65 24.50 21.77
C ILE A 134 33.12 23.07 21.73
N HIS A 135 33.96 22.06 22.02
CA HIS A 135 33.52 20.66 22.04
C HIS A 135 32.45 20.40 23.09
N ALA A 136 32.54 21.04 24.26
CA ALA A 136 31.52 20.96 25.30
C ALA A 136 30.19 21.58 24.84
N GLN A 137 30.24 22.79 24.26
CA GLN A 137 29.06 23.47 23.72
C GLN A 137 28.38 22.67 22.60
N LEU A 138 29.17 22.10 21.68
CA LEU A 138 28.65 21.23 20.62
C LEU A 138 27.98 19.98 21.19
N ARG A 139 28.54 19.40 22.26
CA ARG A 139 27.95 18.23 22.94
C ARG A 139 26.64 18.56 23.64
N GLU A 140 26.54 19.74 24.25
CA GLU A 140 25.30 20.24 24.87
C GLU A 140 24.22 20.51 23.82
N LEU A 141 24.57 21.14 22.70
CA LEU A 141 23.68 21.35 21.55
C LEU A 141 23.28 20.05 20.84
N GLN A 142 24.16 19.05 20.82
CA GLN A 142 23.87 17.70 20.30
C GLN A 142 23.25 16.76 21.34
N ALA A 143 22.95 17.23 22.55
CA ALA A 143 22.41 16.36 23.59
C ALA A 143 21.13 15.67 23.07
N PRO A 144 21.01 14.32 23.15
CA PRO A 144 20.09 13.56 22.29
C PRO A 144 18.62 13.60 22.71
N HIS A 145 18.24 14.43 23.69
CA HIS A 145 16.98 14.25 24.41
C HIS A 145 15.74 14.57 23.55
N GLU A 146 15.77 15.65 22.76
CA GLU A 146 14.71 15.96 21.80
C GLU A 146 14.67 14.98 20.61
N PRO A 147 15.80 14.60 19.99
CA PRO A 147 15.84 13.57 18.96
C PRO A 147 15.31 12.19 19.41
N GLU A 148 15.55 11.79 20.66
CA GLU A 148 15.07 10.50 21.18
C GLU A 148 13.56 10.49 21.44
N LEU A 149 13.01 11.58 21.98
CA LEU A 149 11.56 11.72 22.17
C LEU A 149 10.84 11.76 20.82
N MET A 150 11.37 12.53 19.86
CA MET A 150 10.84 12.54 18.49
C MET A 150 10.92 11.16 17.83
N ARG A 151 12.03 10.44 17.98
CA ARG A 151 12.15 9.06 17.47
C ARG A 151 11.12 8.12 18.08
N LYS A 152 10.92 8.17 19.41
CA LYS A 152 9.89 7.38 20.10
C LYS A 152 8.49 7.72 19.61
N GLU A 153 8.20 9.00 19.40
CA GLU A 153 6.92 9.46 18.89
C GLU A 153 6.69 9.03 17.44
N ILE A 154 7.70 9.11 16.58
CA ILE A 154 7.64 8.57 15.21
C ILE A 154 7.36 7.06 15.25
N SER A 155 8.05 6.29 16.10
CA SER A 155 7.78 4.86 16.26
C SER A 155 6.36 4.58 16.75
N ARG A 156 5.84 5.39 17.68
CA ARG A 156 4.47 5.28 18.18
C ARG A 156 3.44 5.53 17.07
N LEU A 157 3.61 6.63 16.32
CA LEU A 157 2.73 6.99 15.22
C LEU A 157 2.79 5.97 14.08
N ASN A 158 3.98 5.46 13.75
CA ASN A 158 4.14 4.41 12.75
C ASN A 158 3.40 3.13 13.14
N ARG A 159 3.49 2.70 14.41
CA ARG A 159 2.72 1.55 14.90
C ARG A 159 1.21 1.80 14.77
N GLN A 160 0.74 2.98 15.16
CA GLN A 160 -0.68 3.33 15.05
C GLN A 160 -1.16 3.37 13.60
N LEU A 161 -0.33 3.86 12.68
CA LEU A 161 -0.64 3.87 11.25
C LEU A 161 -0.73 2.44 10.71
N GLU A 162 0.21 1.58 11.07
CA GLU A 162 0.20 0.16 10.68
C GLU A 162 -1.06 -0.55 11.20
N GLU A 163 -1.42 -0.32 12.46
CA GLU A 163 -2.68 -0.83 13.04
C GLU A 163 -3.90 -0.34 12.25
N LYS A 164 -3.98 0.95 11.93
CA LYS A 164 -5.08 1.50 11.14
C LYS A 164 -5.13 0.97 9.71
N ILE A 165 -3.97 0.73 9.09
CA ILE A 165 -3.88 0.09 7.78
C ILE A 165 -4.41 -1.35 7.85
N ASN A 166 -4.05 -2.10 8.89
CA ASN A 166 -4.53 -3.46 9.12
C ASN A 166 -6.04 -3.49 9.37
N ASP A 167 -6.57 -2.62 10.24
CA ASP A 167 -8.01 -2.45 10.47
C ASP A 167 -8.75 -2.18 9.14
N CYS A 168 -8.22 -1.25 8.32
CA CYS A 168 -8.79 -0.92 7.03
C CYS A 168 -8.73 -2.10 6.05
N ALA A 169 -7.68 -2.92 6.10
CA ALA A 169 -7.53 -4.10 5.27
C ALA A 169 -8.54 -5.19 5.69
N GLU A 170 -8.81 -5.35 6.98
CA GLU A 170 -9.85 -6.24 7.51
C GLU A 170 -11.24 -5.85 7.01
N VAL A 171 -11.64 -4.59 7.22
CA VAL A 171 -12.94 -4.09 6.79
C VAL A 171 -13.10 -4.20 5.26
N LYS A 172 -12.04 -3.96 4.48
CA LYS A 172 -12.07 -4.15 3.02
C LYS A 172 -12.30 -5.61 2.62
N ARG A 173 -11.67 -6.56 3.32
CA ARG A 173 -11.87 -8.00 3.09
C ARG A 173 -13.30 -8.42 3.43
N GLU A 174 -13.84 -7.96 4.56
CA GLU A 174 -15.22 -8.23 4.95
C GLU A 174 -16.22 -7.65 3.95
N LEU A 175 -16.01 -6.40 3.52
CA LEU A 175 -16.87 -5.77 2.51
C LEU A 175 -16.83 -6.53 1.18
N ALA A 176 -15.67 -7.03 0.77
CA ALA A 176 -15.55 -7.87 -0.42
C ALA A 176 -16.34 -9.18 -0.26
N ALA A 177 -16.24 -9.85 0.90
CA ALA A 177 -17.00 -11.06 1.19
C ALA A 177 -18.52 -10.83 1.24
N VAL A 178 -18.96 -9.70 1.78
CA VAL A 178 -20.39 -9.32 1.79
C VAL A 178 -20.88 -9.06 0.37
N ARG A 179 -20.08 -8.38 -0.47
CA ARG A 179 -20.43 -8.15 -1.88
C ARG A 179 -20.55 -9.46 -2.65
N THR A 180 -19.59 -10.37 -2.52
CA THR A 180 -19.68 -11.67 -3.20
C THR A 180 -20.87 -12.50 -2.69
N ALA A 181 -21.15 -12.48 -1.39
CA ALA A 181 -22.33 -13.15 -0.83
C ALA A 181 -23.65 -12.55 -1.35
N ARG A 182 -23.72 -11.22 -1.46
CA ARG A 182 -24.86 -10.51 -2.05
C ARG A 182 -25.05 -10.89 -3.51
N ASP A 183 -23.97 -10.87 -4.31
CA ASP A 183 -24.05 -11.17 -5.73
C ASP A 183 -24.49 -12.63 -5.96
N ALA A 184 -23.96 -13.58 -5.17
CA ALA A 184 -24.42 -14.97 -5.18
C ALA A 184 -25.89 -15.14 -4.71
N ALA A 185 -26.38 -14.29 -3.81
CA ALA A 185 -27.79 -14.28 -3.42
C ALA A 185 -28.69 -13.76 -4.55
N LEU A 186 -28.26 -12.72 -5.27
CA LEU A 186 -28.98 -12.20 -6.44
C LEU A 186 -29.03 -13.24 -7.57
N GLU A 187 -27.93 -13.95 -7.84
CA GLU A 187 -27.92 -15.04 -8.82
C GLU A 187 -28.91 -16.15 -8.45
N ARG A 188 -28.95 -16.56 -7.17
CA ARG A 188 -29.93 -17.54 -6.69
C ARG A 188 -31.36 -17.04 -6.82
N ALA A 189 -31.62 -15.77 -6.51
CA ALA A 189 -32.94 -15.18 -6.68
C ALA A 189 -33.39 -15.22 -8.15
N HIS A 190 -32.51 -14.83 -9.08
CA HIS A 190 -32.80 -14.92 -10.52
C HIS A 190 -33.06 -16.36 -10.96
N LEU A 191 -32.30 -17.35 -10.47
CA LEU A 191 -32.55 -18.76 -10.79
C LEU A 191 -33.93 -19.22 -10.29
N LEU A 192 -34.33 -18.81 -9.08
CA LEU A 192 -35.66 -19.13 -8.54
C LEU A 192 -36.76 -18.45 -9.33
N GLU A 193 -36.57 -17.21 -9.77
CA GLU A 193 -37.52 -16.52 -10.66
C GLU A 193 -37.69 -17.29 -11.98
N GLN A 194 -36.60 -17.75 -12.60
CA GLN A 194 -36.69 -18.57 -13.80
C GLN A 194 -37.39 -19.92 -13.54
N GLN A 195 -37.14 -20.54 -12.37
CA GLN A 195 -37.83 -21.77 -11.99
C GLN A 195 -39.34 -21.56 -11.83
N ILE A 196 -39.76 -20.45 -11.21
CA ILE A 196 -41.17 -20.10 -11.06
C ILE A 196 -41.82 -19.90 -12.44
N LEU A 197 -41.13 -19.25 -13.38
CA LEU A 197 -41.61 -19.09 -14.75
C LEU A 197 -41.77 -20.43 -15.47
N ALA A 198 -40.78 -21.31 -15.37
CA ALA A 198 -40.86 -22.65 -15.96
C ALA A 198 -42.04 -23.46 -15.40
N TYR A 199 -42.21 -23.49 -14.07
CA TYR A 199 -43.33 -24.19 -13.44
C TYR A 199 -44.68 -23.59 -13.78
N LYS A 200 -44.75 -22.27 -13.97
CA LYS A 200 -45.96 -21.63 -14.46
C LYS A 200 -46.29 -22.12 -15.87
N ASP A 201 -45.31 -22.17 -16.77
CA ASP A 201 -45.52 -22.60 -18.15
C ASP A 201 -45.90 -24.10 -18.23
N ASP A 202 -45.28 -24.94 -17.40
CA ASP A 202 -45.63 -26.36 -17.25
C ASP A 202 -47.09 -26.51 -16.79
N PHE A 203 -47.49 -25.75 -15.77
CA PHE A 203 -48.86 -25.77 -15.27
C PHE A 203 -49.88 -25.31 -16.32
N MET A 204 -49.56 -24.26 -17.07
CA MET A 204 -50.43 -23.78 -18.15
C MET A 204 -50.56 -24.80 -19.28
N SER A 205 -49.47 -25.50 -19.61
CA SER A 205 -49.45 -26.55 -20.63
C SER A 205 -50.29 -27.76 -20.20
N GLU A 206 -50.10 -28.25 -18.97
CA GLU A 206 -50.88 -29.34 -18.39
C GLU A 206 -52.37 -28.99 -18.31
N ARG A 207 -52.68 -27.73 -17.95
CA ARG A 207 -54.05 -27.24 -17.98
C ARG A 207 -54.65 -27.29 -19.39
N ALA A 208 -53.91 -26.83 -20.40
CA ALA A 208 -54.37 -26.86 -21.78
C ALA A 208 -54.58 -28.30 -22.28
N ASP A 209 -53.71 -29.24 -21.87
CA ASP A 209 -53.89 -30.68 -22.14
C ASP A 209 -55.14 -31.24 -21.48
N ARG A 210 -55.40 -30.85 -20.23
CA ARG A 210 -56.61 -31.24 -19.50
C ARG A 210 -57.87 -30.71 -20.18
N GLU A 211 -57.87 -29.47 -20.64
CA GLU A 211 -59.00 -28.87 -21.38
C GLU A 211 -59.22 -29.60 -22.71
N ARG A 212 -58.17 -29.95 -23.45
CA ARG A 212 -58.26 -30.80 -24.65
C ARG A 212 -58.87 -32.17 -24.34
N ALA A 213 -58.43 -32.83 -23.27
CA ALA A 213 -58.96 -34.12 -22.84
C ALA A 213 -60.44 -34.01 -22.44
N GLN A 214 -60.85 -32.95 -21.76
CA GLN A 214 -62.25 -32.68 -21.39
C GLN A 214 -63.14 -32.49 -22.63
N SER A 215 -62.70 -31.70 -23.62
CA SER A 215 -63.43 -31.56 -24.89
C SER A 215 -63.57 -32.90 -25.59
N ARG A 216 -62.53 -33.74 -25.58
CA ARG A 216 -62.60 -35.07 -26.17
C ARG A 216 -63.57 -36.00 -25.45
N ILE A 217 -63.66 -35.92 -24.12
CA ILE A 217 -64.64 -36.66 -23.33
C ILE A 217 -66.05 -36.24 -23.73
N GLN A 218 -66.34 -34.93 -23.81
CA GLN A 218 -67.65 -34.42 -24.23
C GLN A 218 -68.04 -34.92 -25.63
N GLU A 219 -67.13 -34.85 -26.60
CA GLU A 219 -67.36 -35.40 -27.95
C GLU A 219 -67.68 -36.90 -27.93
N LEU A 220 -67.02 -37.67 -27.05
CA LEU A 220 -67.26 -39.10 -26.93
C LEU A 220 -68.59 -39.39 -26.24
N GLU A 221 -68.98 -38.62 -25.23
CA GLU A 221 -70.29 -38.68 -24.58
C GLU A 221 -71.42 -38.36 -25.57
N GLU A 222 -71.27 -37.33 -26.41
CA GLU A 222 -72.19 -36.99 -27.50
C GLU A 222 -72.32 -38.13 -28.52
N LYS A 223 -71.20 -38.76 -28.90
CA LYS A 223 -71.23 -39.93 -29.80
C LYS A 223 -71.93 -41.12 -29.16
N VAL A 224 -71.66 -41.41 -27.89
CA VAL A 224 -72.32 -42.50 -27.16
C VAL A 224 -73.81 -42.25 -27.04
N THR A 225 -74.23 -41.03 -26.65
CA THR A 225 -75.65 -40.67 -26.59
C THR A 225 -76.31 -40.78 -27.97
N SER A 226 -75.69 -40.28 -29.05
CA SER A 226 -76.20 -40.45 -30.42
C SER A 226 -76.37 -41.93 -30.80
N LEU A 227 -75.38 -42.78 -30.50
CA LEU A 227 -75.46 -44.22 -30.75
C LEU A 227 -76.57 -44.89 -29.93
N LEU A 228 -76.72 -44.52 -28.66
CA LEU A 228 -77.81 -45.01 -27.80
C LEU A 228 -79.19 -44.64 -28.38
N HIS A 229 -79.37 -43.40 -28.84
CA HIS A 229 -80.62 -42.98 -29.51
C HIS A 229 -80.86 -43.76 -30.81
N GLN A 230 -79.82 -44.03 -31.59
CA GLN A 230 -79.93 -44.84 -32.82
C GLN A 230 -80.32 -46.29 -32.54
N VAL A 231 -79.78 -46.90 -31.47
CA VAL A 231 -80.16 -48.26 -31.04
C VAL A 231 -81.59 -48.29 -30.53
N SER A 232 -82.00 -47.33 -29.69
CA SER A 232 -83.39 -47.21 -29.21
C SER A 232 -84.38 -47.06 -30.37
N ARG A 233 -84.08 -46.20 -31.35
CA ARG A 233 -84.92 -46.01 -32.54
C ARG A 233 -85.00 -47.27 -33.42
N ARG A 234 -83.94 -48.08 -33.46
CA ARG A 234 -83.98 -49.40 -34.14
C ARG A 234 -84.77 -50.44 -33.36
N GLN A 235 -84.85 -50.33 -32.03
CA GLN A 235 -85.65 -51.20 -31.18
C GLN A 235 -87.15 -50.86 -31.24
N ASP A 236 -87.52 -49.58 -31.31
CA ASP A 236 -88.94 -49.14 -31.45
C ASP A 236 -89.57 -49.48 -32.81
N VAL A 237 -88.79 -49.88 -33.81
CA VAL A 237 -89.28 -50.24 -35.17
C VAL A 237 -89.50 -51.76 -35.33
N ARG A 238 -89.40 -52.56 -34.27
CA ARG A 238 -89.55 -54.02 -34.38
C ARG A 238 -90.53 -54.60 -33.34
N GLU A 239 -91.74 -54.92 -33.80
CA GLU A 239 -92.62 -55.94 -33.20
C GLU A 239 -92.07 -57.37 -33.46
N PRO A 240 -92.54 -58.40 -32.70
CA PRO A 240 -91.70 -59.49 -32.19
C PRO A 240 -91.57 -60.77 -33.05
N ASP A 241 -90.41 -61.43 -32.84
CA ASP A 241 -90.09 -62.88 -33.01
C ASP A 241 -89.99 -63.53 -34.41
N PRO A 242 -89.44 -64.77 -34.58
CA PRO A 242 -88.50 -65.57 -33.78
C PRO A 242 -87.31 -66.22 -34.56
N CYS A 243 -86.36 -66.80 -33.82
CA CYS A 243 -85.38 -67.89 -34.11
C CYS A 243 -84.86 -68.16 -35.53
N TRP A 244 -83.54 -68.43 -35.68
CA TRP A 244 -83.01 -69.69 -36.24
C TRP A 244 -81.53 -69.91 -35.86
N ILE A 245 -81.24 -71.11 -35.33
CA ILE A 245 -79.91 -71.69 -35.10
C ILE A 245 -79.56 -72.56 -36.32
N GLN A 246 -78.29 -72.56 -36.76
CA GLN A 246 -77.49 -73.74 -37.16
C GLN A 246 -76.07 -73.30 -37.59
N THR A 247 -75.00 -73.66 -36.87
CA THR A 247 -74.19 -74.90 -36.91
C THR A 247 -73.41 -75.11 -38.22
N GLY A 248 -72.07 -75.13 -38.14
CA GLY A 248 -71.20 -75.61 -39.23
C GLY A 248 -69.69 -75.42 -38.98
N SER A 249 -69.05 -76.44 -38.39
CA SER A 249 -67.60 -76.57 -38.19
C SER A 249 -66.78 -76.62 -39.48
N LYS A 250 -65.50 -76.19 -39.42
CA LYS A 250 -64.32 -76.96 -39.92
C LYS A 250 -62.97 -76.33 -39.53
N THR A 251 -62.25 -77.13 -38.74
CA THR A 251 -60.82 -77.35 -38.50
C THR A 251 -59.77 -76.74 -39.46
N ALA A 252 -58.67 -76.19 -38.93
CA ALA A 252 -57.28 -76.48 -39.36
C ALA A 252 -56.17 -75.88 -38.45
N LYS A 253 -55.40 -76.80 -37.86
CA LYS A 253 -53.93 -76.84 -37.67
C LYS A 253 -53.17 -75.86 -36.75
N TYR A 254 -52.80 -76.48 -35.62
CA TYR A 254 -51.56 -76.44 -34.82
C TYR A 254 -50.23 -76.08 -35.53
N LEU A 255 -49.34 -75.37 -34.81
CA LEU A 255 -47.86 -75.47 -34.64
C LEU A 255 -47.39 -74.12 -34.02
N GLU A 256 -47.10 -73.98 -32.72
CA GLU A 256 -45.91 -74.37 -31.94
C GLU A 256 -44.52 -73.97 -32.52
N THR A 257 -43.88 -73.06 -31.77
CA THR A 257 -42.47 -73.07 -31.31
C THR A 257 -41.33 -72.88 -32.32
N ASP A 258 -40.60 -71.76 -32.19
CA ASP A 258 -39.16 -71.88 -31.93
C ASP A 258 -38.58 -70.70 -31.15
N ALA A 259 -37.62 -71.04 -30.29
CA ALA A 259 -36.92 -70.21 -29.32
C ALA A 259 -35.45 -70.00 -29.74
N LEU A 260 -34.70 -69.31 -28.88
CA LEU A 260 -33.23 -69.11 -28.82
C LEU A 260 -32.73 -67.85 -29.57
N GLU A 261 -31.85 -67.00 -29.03
CA GLU A 261 -30.86 -67.22 -27.97
C GLU A 261 -30.26 -65.89 -27.43
N LEU A 262 -29.94 -65.90 -26.12
CA LEU A 262 -28.85 -65.26 -25.35
C LEU A 262 -28.28 -63.88 -25.79
N VAL A 263 -28.03 -62.92 -24.89
CA VAL A 263 -26.96 -62.95 -23.87
C VAL A 263 -27.28 -62.05 -22.64
N VAL A 264 -27.01 -62.61 -21.45
CA VAL A 264 -26.81 -62.00 -20.10
C VAL A 264 -25.27 -61.98 -19.88
N PRO A 265 -24.58 -61.08 -19.12
CA PRO A 265 -24.74 -60.89 -17.66
C PRO A 265 -24.42 -59.48 -17.11
N GLY A 266 -24.69 -59.09 -15.86
CA GLY A 266 -25.23 -59.76 -14.67
C GLY A 266 -24.99 -58.89 -13.42
N GLY A 267 -25.73 -59.17 -12.34
CA GLY A 267 -25.43 -58.83 -10.92
C GLY A 267 -25.47 -57.34 -10.51
N CYS A 268 -26.00 -56.89 -9.37
CA CYS A 268 -26.44 -57.52 -8.12
C CYS A 268 -27.49 -56.62 -7.41
N ARG A 269 -28.39 -57.25 -6.64
CA ARG A 269 -29.28 -56.67 -5.60
C ARG A 269 -28.47 -56.18 -4.36
N PRO A 270 -29.06 -55.70 -3.22
CA PRO A 270 -30.47 -55.38 -2.84
C PRO A 270 -30.65 -53.99 -2.13
N GLY A 271 -31.90 -53.60 -1.79
CA GLY A 271 -32.33 -52.37 -1.05
C GLY A 271 -31.90 -52.30 0.43
N PRO A 272 -32.58 -51.60 1.39
CA PRO A 272 -33.98 -51.09 1.42
C PRO A 272 -34.17 -49.68 2.09
N GLY A 273 -35.41 -49.22 2.30
CA GLY A 273 -35.74 -48.36 3.46
C GLY A 273 -36.83 -47.29 3.29
N SER A 274 -38.10 -47.67 3.48
CA SER A 274 -39.15 -46.75 3.95
C SER A 274 -39.10 -46.67 5.47
N GLN A 275 -39.27 -45.47 6.04
CA GLN A 275 -39.79 -45.31 7.40
C GLN A 275 -40.90 -44.25 7.39
N GLN A 276 -42.03 -44.69 7.93
CA GLN A 276 -43.30 -44.05 8.15
C GLN A 276 -43.37 -43.80 9.67
N LEU A 277 -43.79 -42.60 10.10
CA LEU A 277 -44.34 -42.17 11.41
C LEU A 277 -44.09 -40.64 11.51
N GLU A 278 -44.93 -39.76 12.04
CA GLU A 278 -46.16 -39.85 12.83
C GLU A 278 -46.79 -38.44 12.84
N LEU A 279 -48.10 -38.39 13.05
CA LEU A 279 -48.92 -37.20 13.26
C LEU A 279 -48.77 -36.72 14.72
N GLU A 280 -48.77 -35.41 14.99
CA GLU A 280 -49.56 -34.70 16.02
C GLU A 280 -49.01 -33.24 16.25
N PRO A 281 -49.88 -32.23 16.51
CA PRO A 281 -49.49 -30.84 16.77
C PRO A 281 -49.55 -30.46 18.27
N PRO A 282 -49.13 -29.23 18.65
CA PRO A 282 -49.75 -28.58 19.81
C PRO A 282 -50.35 -27.20 19.48
N ALA A 283 -51.45 -26.96 20.18
CA ALA A 283 -52.41 -25.88 20.06
C ALA A 283 -51.94 -24.52 20.61
N GLU A 284 -52.56 -23.50 20.04
CA GLU A 284 -53.08 -22.25 20.63
C GLU A 284 -52.37 -21.57 21.82
N GLY A 285 -52.16 -20.26 21.64
CA GLY A 285 -52.55 -19.30 22.67
C GLY A 285 -51.58 -18.14 22.88
N GLY A 286 -51.96 -16.94 22.43
CA GLY A 286 -51.47 -15.71 23.06
C GLY A 286 -51.13 -14.52 22.16
N HIS A 287 -51.99 -14.13 21.23
CA HIS A 287 -52.10 -12.71 20.88
C HIS A 287 -53.36 -12.13 21.50
N PRO A 288 -53.27 -10.95 22.13
CA PRO A 288 -54.31 -9.97 22.01
C PRO A 288 -53.79 -8.72 21.28
N SER A 289 -54.50 -8.42 20.20
CA SER A 289 -54.96 -7.08 19.79
C SER A 289 -53.90 -6.04 19.41
N THR A 290 -53.70 -5.85 18.11
CA THR A 290 -54.36 -4.78 17.31
C THR A 290 -54.09 -3.37 17.83
N ALA A 291 -52.94 -2.82 17.45
CA ALA A 291 -52.91 -1.47 16.92
C ALA A 291 -52.28 -1.59 15.53
N GLN A 292 -53.02 -1.14 14.54
CA GLN A 292 -52.68 -0.95 13.13
C GLN A 292 -51.22 -0.51 12.97
N ARG A 293 -50.29 -1.45 12.74
CA ARG A 293 -48.89 -1.13 12.43
C ARG A 293 -48.88 -0.70 10.97
N GLY A 294 -49.17 0.58 10.74
CA GLY A 294 -49.03 1.22 9.45
C GLY A 294 -47.61 1.00 8.94
N GLN A 295 -47.50 0.68 7.65
CA GLN A 295 -46.24 0.84 6.95
C GLN A 295 -45.90 2.33 7.03
N GLY A 296 -44.90 2.71 7.84
CA GLY A 296 -44.45 4.10 7.91
C GLY A 296 -44.42 4.76 9.30
N ASP A 297 -43.94 4.05 10.32
CA ASP A 297 -43.70 4.65 11.63
C ASP A 297 -42.18 4.72 11.90
N LEU A 298 -41.64 5.94 11.91
CA LEU A 298 -40.26 6.24 12.31
C LEU A 298 -40.13 6.17 13.84
N GLN A 299 -39.05 5.59 14.37
CA GLN A 299 -38.87 5.41 15.82
C GLN A 299 -37.61 6.10 16.33
N CYS A 300 -37.72 6.74 17.50
CA CYS A 300 -36.56 7.26 18.21
C CYS A 300 -35.71 6.10 18.75
N PRO A 301 -34.41 6.01 18.41
CA PRO A 301 -33.57 4.89 18.83
C PRO A 301 -33.26 4.87 20.33
N HIS A 302 -33.53 5.96 21.05
CA HIS A 302 -33.19 6.08 22.48
C HIS A 302 -34.37 5.77 23.40
N CYS A 303 -35.57 6.27 23.10
CA CYS A 303 -36.75 6.05 23.96
C CYS A 303 -37.87 5.26 23.27
N LEU A 304 -37.63 4.77 22.04
CA LEU A 304 -38.57 3.95 21.24
C LEU A 304 -39.94 4.60 20.99
N ARG A 305 -40.01 5.94 21.07
CA ARG A 305 -41.21 6.69 20.74
C ARG A 305 -41.45 6.61 19.23
N CYS A 306 -42.67 6.27 18.83
CA CYS A 306 -43.10 6.20 17.44
C CYS A 306 -43.59 7.56 16.93
N PHE A 307 -43.24 7.85 15.69
CA PHE A 307 -43.64 9.02 14.90
C PHE A 307 -44.15 8.50 13.56
N SER A 308 -45.15 9.14 12.96
CA SER A 308 -45.56 8.78 11.60
C SER A 308 -44.52 9.26 10.57
N ASP A 309 -44.55 8.72 9.35
CA ASP A 309 -43.69 9.14 8.24
C ASP A 309 -43.79 10.64 7.92
N GLU A 310 -44.95 11.26 8.18
CA GLU A 310 -45.16 12.71 7.99
C GLU A 310 -44.51 13.57 9.10
N GLN A 311 -44.10 12.95 10.22
CA GLN A 311 -43.54 13.62 11.42
C GLN A 311 -42.01 13.58 11.48
N GLY A 312 -41.32 13.40 10.35
CA GLY A 312 -39.86 13.29 10.30
C GLY A 312 -39.11 14.46 10.97
N GLU A 313 -39.59 15.70 10.82
CA GLU A 313 -38.97 16.88 11.46
C GLU A 313 -39.18 16.93 12.98
N GLU A 314 -40.27 16.35 13.48
CA GLU A 314 -40.58 16.23 14.90
C GLU A 314 -39.73 15.14 15.56
N LEU A 315 -39.51 14.03 14.85
CA LEU A 315 -38.55 13.00 15.27
C LEU A 315 -37.14 13.58 15.41
N LEU A 316 -36.66 14.36 14.44
CA LEU A 316 -35.31 14.93 14.49
C LEU A 316 -35.12 15.91 15.66
N ARG A 317 -36.12 16.76 15.93
CA ARG A 317 -36.12 17.62 17.14
C ARG A 317 -36.13 16.77 18.41
N HIS A 318 -36.97 15.75 18.47
CA HIS A 318 -37.06 14.87 19.62
C HIS A 318 -35.76 14.10 19.87
N VAL A 319 -35.08 13.60 18.84
CA VAL A 319 -33.78 12.92 18.98
C VAL A 319 -32.73 13.89 19.51
N ALA A 320 -32.72 15.17 19.09
CA ALA A 320 -31.79 16.17 19.61
C ALA A 320 -31.99 16.50 21.10
N GLU A 321 -33.21 16.36 21.61
CA GLU A 321 -33.56 16.53 23.02
C GLU A 321 -33.37 15.24 23.84
N CYS A 322 -33.67 14.08 23.24
CA CYS A 322 -33.62 12.77 23.89
C CYS A 322 -32.18 12.23 24.06
N CYS A 323 -31.21 12.78 23.31
CA CYS A 323 -29.79 12.42 23.36
C CYS A 323 -28.94 13.30 24.30
N GLN A 324 -29.55 14.24 25.04
CA GLN A 324 -28.88 15.05 26.08
C GLN A 324 -28.92 14.35 27.44
#